data_AF-A0AAW5KJ99-F1
#
_entry.id   AF-A0AAW5KJ99-F1
#
_cell.length_a   1.000
_cell.length_b   1.000
_cell.length_c   1.000
_cell.angle_alpha   90.00
_cell.angle_beta   90.00
_cell.angle_gamma   90.00
#
_symmetry.space_group_name_H-M   'P 1'
#
loop_
_entity.id
_entity.type
_entity.pdbx_description
1 polymer ?
#
loop_
_entity_poly.entity_id
_entity_poly.type
_entity_poly.pdbx_seq_one_letter_code
_entity_poly.pdbx_strand_id
1 'polypeptide(L)'
;IIALTSQLCHIVSNCFVKSPTAGDFGGFSAGSFKDLTRVAQLNEAMWTDLFSQNRVALLAELDIFSDNLARYRAALAQGDDSALEGLLREGREIKEGLTLGNH
;
A
#
# COMPACT_ATOMS: atom_id res chain seq x y z
N ILE A 1 -6.15 3.94 13.65
CA ILE A 1 -6.00 5.25 12.95
C ILE A 1 -4.55 5.48 12.56
N ILE A 2 -3.60 5.76 13.48
CA ILE A 2 -2.18 6.06 13.13
C ILE A 2 -1.48 4.94 12.35
N ALA A 3 -1.75 3.67 12.71
CA ALA A 3 -1.20 2.50 12.01
C ALA A 3 -1.52 2.55 10.51
N LEU A 4 -2.80 2.68 10.16
CA LEU A 4 -3.28 2.75 8.77
C LEU A 4 -2.91 4.06 8.07
N THR A 5 -3.13 5.21 8.71
CA THR A 5 -3.05 6.53 8.03
C THR A 5 -1.63 7.07 7.90
N SER A 6 -0.64 6.47 8.56
CA SER A 6 0.76 6.90 8.49
C SER A 6 1.73 5.72 8.44
N GLN A 7 1.78 4.88 9.47
CA GLN A 7 2.87 3.91 9.63
C GLN A 7 2.90 2.85 8.52
N LEU A 8 1.74 2.29 8.16
CA LEU A 8 1.62 1.36 7.04
C LEU A 8 2.02 2.04 5.72
N CYS A 9 1.61 3.30 5.49
CA CYS A 9 1.99 4.06 4.29
C CYS A 9 3.52 4.13 4.14
N HIS A 10 4.25 4.37 5.23
CA HIS A 10 5.71 4.42 5.22
C HIS A 10 6.34 3.04 4.94
N ILE A 11 5.83 1.97 5.56
CA ILE A 11 6.32 0.61 5.29
C ILE A 11 6.09 0.23 3.83
N VAL A 12 4.87 0.42 3.31
CA VAL A 12 4.54 0.09 1.92
C VAL A 12 5.40 0.91 0.96
N SER A 13 5.51 2.22 1.17
CA SER A 13 6.37 3.10 0.37
C SER A 13 7.84 2.63 0.36
N ASN A 14 8.38 2.26 1.53
CA ASN A 14 9.74 1.73 1.66
C ASN A 14 9.90 0.34 1.02
N CYS A 15 8.85 -0.49 0.98
CA CYS A 15 8.87 -1.77 0.26
C CYS A 15 8.88 -1.57 -1.26
N PHE A 16 8.14 -0.59 -1.79
CA PHE A 16 8.09 -0.32 -3.23
C PHE A 16 9.47 -0.01 -3.82
N VAL A 17 10.30 0.79 -3.13
CA VAL A 17 11.65 1.13 -3.59
C VAL A 17 12.66 -0.02 -3.49
N LYS A 18 12.31 -1.13 -2.84
CA LYS A 18 13.17 -2.33 -2.76
C LYS A 18 13.05 -3.24 -3.99
N SER A 19 12.11 -2.96 -4.90
CA SER A 19 12.02 -3.73 -6.16
C SER A 19 13.31 -3.56 -6.97
N PRO A 20 13.93 -4.63 -7.49
CA PRO A 20 15.08 -4.51 -8.39
C PRO A 20 14.78 -3.68 -9.64
N THR A 21 13.52 -3.67 -10.08
CA THR A 21 13.05 -2.88 -11.24
C THR A 21 12.78 -1.42 -10.91
N ALA A 22 12.91 -1.00 -9.64
CA ALA A 22 12.74 0.38 -9.23
C ALA A 22 13.82 1.32 -9.79
N GLY A 23 14.84 0.83 -10.51
CA GLY A 23 15.78 1.66 -11.26
C GLY A 23 15.47 1.77 -12.76
N ASP A 24 14.57 0.93 -13.28
CA ASP A 24 14.45 0.62 -14.71
C ASP A 24 13.30 1.39 -15.41
N PHE A 25 12.76 2.43 -14.79
CA PHE A 25 11.58 3.17 -15.25
C PHE A 25 11.83 4.15 -16.40
N GLY A 26 12.78 3.85 -17.30
CA GLY A 26 13.21 4.70 -18.43
C GLY A 26 12.05 5.27 -19.27
N GLY A 27 11.49 6.40 -18.84
CA GLY A 27 10.50 7.19 -19.58
C GLY A 27 9.02 6.84 -19.37
N PHE A 28 8.66 5.82 -18.57
CA PHE A 28 7.25 5.53 -18.27
C PHE A 28 6.72 6.47 -17.19
N SER A 29 5.40 6.74 -17.18
CA SER A 29 4.76 7.74 -16.30
C SER A 29 5.04 7.48 -14.82
N ALA A 30 6.14 8.05 -14.33
CA ALA A 30 6.67 7.88 -13.00
C ALA A 30 5.88 8.65 -11.92
N GLY A 31 4.77 9.30 -12.27
CA GLY A 31 3.97 10.11 -11.35
C GLY A 31 3.46 9.31 -10.15
N SER A 32 2.70 8.24 -10.41
CA SER A 32 2.14 7.41 -9.33
C SER A 32 3.22 6.69 -8.52
N PHE A 33 4.31 6.24 -9.15
CA PHE A 33 5.44 5.67 -8.43
C PHE A 33 6.10 6.71 -7.53
N LYS A 34 6.44 7.89 -8.08
CA LYS A 34 7.03 9.01 -7.34
C LYS A 34 6.17 9.44 -6.15
N ASP A 35 4.86 9.55 -6.35
CA ASP A 35 3.92 9.94 -5.30
C ASP A 35 3.84 8.88 -4.20
N LEU A 36 3.77 7.60 -4.59
CA LEU A 36 3.75 6.47 -3.66
C LEU A 36 5.07 6.35 -2.89
N THR A 37 6.21 6.57 -3.53
CA THR A 37 7.54 6.45 -2.92
C THR A 37 8.03 7.74 -2.25
N ARG A 38 7.24 8.82 -2.24
CA ARG A 38 7.63 10.12 -1.67
C ARG A 38 8.03 10.03 -0.20
N VAL A 39 7.50 9.06 0.53
CA VAL A 39 7.72 8.86 1.97
C VAL A 39 8.56 7.62 2.30
N ALA A 40 9.22 7.04 1.29
CA ALA A 40 10.02 5.82 1.42
C ALA A 40 11.35 6.04 2.15
N GLN A 41 11.87 7.28 2.17
CA GLN A 41 13.08 7.64 2.89
C GLN A 41 12.76 7.90 4.37
N LEU A 42 13.25 7.02 5.23
CA LEU A 42 12.98 7.01 6.66
C LEU A 42 14.29 7.17 7.43
N ASN A 43 14.26 7.88 8.56
CA ASN A 43 15.29 7.74 9.59
C ASN A 43 15.03 6.43 10.34
N GLU A 44 15.90 5.45 10.17
CA GLU A 44 15.72 4.09 10.63
C GLU A 44 15.58 3.99 12.15
N ALA A 45 16.35 4.78 12.91
CA ALA A 45 16.30 4.76 14.37
C ALA A 45 14.95 5.28 14.89
N MET A 46 14.53 6.46 14.42
CA MET A 46 13.27 7.09 14.81
C MET A 46 12.07 6.24 14.41
N TRP A 47 12.02 5.75 13.17
CA TRP A 47 10.88 4.98 12.68
C TRP A 47 10.78 3.59 13.32
N THR A 48 11.91 2.98 13.69
CA THR A 48 11.90 1.71 14.45
C THR A 48 11.22 1.89 15.80
N ASP A 49 11.52 2.98 16.52
CA ASP A 49 10.87 3.28 17.80
C ASP A 49 9.36 3.51 17.62
N LEU A 50 8.97 4.36 16.66
CA LEU A 50 7.57 4.63 16.35
C LEU A 50 6.77 3.37 15.95
N PHE A 51 7.34 2.51 15.12
CA PHE A 51 6.71 1.23 14.73
C PHE A 51 6.60 0.28 15.92
N SER A 52 7.64 0.20 16.76
CA SER A 52 7.66 -0.68 17.92
C SER A 52 6.60 -0.29 18.96
N GLN A 53 6.42 1.01 19.21
CA GLN A 53 5.42 1.53 20.15
C GLN A 53 3.98 1.18 19.73
N ASN A 54 3.70 1.03 18.44
CA ASN A 54 2.38 0.73 17.91
C ASN A 54 2.28 -0.65 17.23
N ARG A 55 3.19 -1.57 17.59
CA ARG A 55 3.40 -2.86 16.93
C ARG A 55 2.13 -3.68 16.74
N VAL A 56 1.28 -3.80 17.76
CA VAL A 56 0.08 -4.66 17.70
C VAL A 56 -0.90 -4.17 16.62
N ALA A 57 -1.20 -2.88 16.60
CA ALA A 57 -2.08 -2.30 15.60
C ALA A 57 -1.43 -2.31 14.21
N LEU A 58 -0.13 -2.05 14.12
CA LEU A 58 0.60 -2.06 12.86
C LEU A 58 0.67 -3.46 12.22
N LEU A 59 0.84 -4.51 13.03
CA LEU A 59 0.79 -5.90 12.55
C LEU A 59 -0.59 -6.24 11.97
N ALA A 60 -1.67 -5.87 12.66
CA ALA A 60 -3.02 -6.12 12.15
C ALA A 60 -3.27 -5.44 10.79
N GLU A 61 -2.80 -4.20 10.62
CA GLU A 61 -2.92 -3.50 9.32
C GLU A 61 -2.03 -4.12 8.23
N LEU A 62 -0.85 -4.65 8.59
CA LEU A 62 0.02 -5.38 7.66
C LEU A 62 -0.61 -6.69 7.20
N ASP A 63 -1.27 -7.43 8.09
CA ASP A 63 -1.98 -8.66 7.75
C ASP A 63 -3.14 -8.36 6.80
N ILE A 64 -3.97 -7.36 7.11
CA ILE A 64 -5.08 -6.92 6.22
C ILE A 64 -4.55 -6.50 4.84
N PHE A 65 -3.46 -5.73 4.79
CA PHE A 65 -2.87 -5.31 3.53
C PHE A 65 -2.32 -6.50 2.73
N SER A 66 -1.67 -7.45 3.41
CA SER A 66 -1.12 -8.66 2.79
C SER A 66 -2.21 -9.56 2.22
N ASP A 67 -3.32 -9.75 2.94
CA ASP A 67 -4.47 -10.52 2.48
C ASP A 67 -5.11 -9.88 1.24
N ASN A 68 -5.26 -8.55 1.22
CA ASN A 68 -5.74 -7.84 0.05
C ASN A 68 -4.81 -8.02 -1.16
N LEU A 69 -3.48 -7.91 -0.97
CA LEU A 69 -2.52 -8.19 -2.04
C LEU A 69 -2.59 -9.64 -2.52
N ALA A 70 -2.80 -10.60 -1.61
CA ALA A 70 -2.94 -12.01 -1.95
C ALA A 70 -4.17 -12.26 -2.84
N ARG A 71 -5.29 -11.57 -2.59
CA ARG A 71 -6.48 -11.62 -3.46
C ARG A 71 -6.19 -11.14 -4.88
N TYR A 72 -5.52 -9.99 -5.04
CA TYR A 72 -5.11 -9.50 -6.36
C TYR A 72 -4.15 -10.45 -7.07
N ARG A 73 -3.13 -10.96 -6.35
CA ARG A 73 -2.19 -11.94 -6.89
C ARG A 73 -2.91 -13.20 -7.37
N ALA A 74 -3.87 -13.70 -6.59
CA ALA A 74 -4.61 -14.92 -6.92
C ALA A 74 -5.46 -14.74 -8.19
N ALA A 75 -6.16 -13.62 -8.34
CA ALA A 75 -6.95 -13.32 -9.55
C ALA A 75 -6.04 -13.25 -10.79
N LEU A 76 -4.92 -12.50 -10.69
CA LEU A 76 -3.95 -12.38 -11.78
C LEU A 76 -3.31 -13.73 -12.15
N ALA A 77 -2.94 -14.55 -11.17
CA ALA A 77 -2.30 -15.85 -11.41
C ALA A 77 -3.24 -16.86 -12.06
N GLN A 78 -4.56 -16.72 -11.85
CA GLN A 78 -5.58 -17.58 -12.44
C GLN A 78 -6.10 -17.06 -13.79
N GLY A 79 -5.73 -15.84 -14.19
CA GLY A 79 -6.33 -15.17 -15.35
C GLY A 79 -7.81 -14.88 -15.16
N ASP A 80 -8.26 -14.68 -13.92
CA ASP A 80 -9.66 -14.41 -13.59
C ASP A 80 -9.92 -12.89 -13.62
N ASP A 81 -10.18 -12.40 -14.83
CA ASP A 81 -10.47 -10.98 -15.08
C ASP A 81 -11.73 -10.51 -14.35
N SER A 82 -12.71 -11.40 -14.16
CA SER A 82 -13.96 -11.06 -13.44
C SER A 82 -13.69 -10.81 -11.96
N ALA A 83 -12.91 -11.67 -11.32
CA ALA A 83 -12.48 -11.47 -9.93
C ALA A 83 -11.63 -10.19 -9.79
N LEU A 84 -10.71 -9.94 -10.73
CA LEU A 84 -9.89 -8.74 -10.73
C LEU A 84 -10.73 -7.46 -10.83
N GLU A 85 -11.69 -7.40 -11.76
CA GLU A 85 -12.62 -6.28 -11.88
C GLU A 85 -13.45 -6.07 -10.61
N GLY A 86 -13.88 -7.17 -9.97
CA GLY A 86 -14.58 -7.14 -8.69
C GLY A 86 -13.76 -6.47 -7.59
N LEU A 87 -12.49 -6.88 -7.43
CA LEU A 87 -11.58 -6.30 -6.44
C LEU A 87 -11.29 -4.80 -6.71
N LEU A 88 -11.15 -4.42 -7.97
CA LEU A 88 -10.95 -3.01 -8.34
C LEU A 88 -12.21 -2.17 -8.08
N ARG A 89 -13.40 -2.72 -8.33
CA ARG A 89 -14.69 -2.10 -8.02
C ARG A 89 -14.84 -1.87 -6.51
N GLU A 90 -14.57 -2.90 -5.70
CA GLU A 90 -14.59 -2.82 -4.23
C GLU A 90 -13.73 -1.64 -3.73
N GLY A 91 -12.48 -1.53 -4.21
CA GLY A 91 -11.59 -0.44 -3.83
C GLY A 91 -12.10 0.96 -4.24
N ARG A 92 -12.69 1.09 -5.44
CA ARG A 92 -13.28 2.34 -5.91
C ARG A 92 -14.46 2.78 -5.03
N GLU A 93 -15.40 1.88 -4.75
CA GLU A 93 -16.61 2.16 -3.97
C GLU A 93 -16.26 2.58 -2.53
N ILE A 94 -15.28 1.90 -1.91
CA ILE A 94 -14.76 2.30 -0.58
C ILE A 94 -14.19 3.73 -0.64
N LYS A 95 -13.38 4.05 -1.66
CA LYS A 95 -12.77 5.38 -1.81
C LYS A 95 -13.81 6.48 -2.00
N GLU A 96 -14.84 6.22 -2.81
CA GLU A 96 -15.96 7.15 -3.02
C GLU A 96 -16.72 7.39 -1.70
N GLY A 97 -17.01 6.34 -0.93
CA GLY A 97 -17.64 6.44 0.39
C GLY A 97 -16.83 7.27 1.39
N LEU A 98 -15.51 7.10 1.43
CA LEU A 98 -14.61 7.90 2.28
C LEU A 98 -14.59 9.39 1.91
N THR A 99 -14.85 9.72 0.64
CA THR A 99 -14.86 11.10 0.16
C THR A 99 -16.17 11.80 0.51
N LEU A 100 -17.28 11.06 0.51
CA LEU A 100 -18.62 11.59 0.85
C LEU A 100 -18.83 11.78 2.37
N GLY A 101 -18.10 11.06 3.22
CA GLY A 101 -18.19 11.16 4.68
C GLY A 101 -17.38 12.29 5.33
N ASN A 102 -16.67 13.10 4.56
CA ASN A 102 -15.87 14.24 5.03
C ASN A 102 -16.55 15.61 4.79
N HIS A 103 -17.89 15.63 4.73
CA HIS A 103 -18.72 16.84 4.67
C HIS A 103 -19.71 16.90 5.83
#